data_AF-A0A2V5QR29-F1
#
_entry.id   AF-A0A2V5QR29-F1
#
_cell.length_a   1.000
_cell.length_b   1.000
_cell.length_c   1.000
_cell.angle_alpha   90.00
_cell.angle_beta   90.00
_cell.angle_gamma   90.00
#
_symmetry.space_group_name_H-M   'P 1'
#
loop_
_entity.id
_entity.type
_entity.pdbx_description
1 polymer ?
#
loop_
_entity_poly.entity_id
_entity_poly.type
_entity_poly.pdbx_seq_one_letter_code
_entity_poly.pdbx_strand_id
1 'polypeptide(L)'
;MGEIASIAEHISTTERTAADAEIDAAQLKKLEFFQRQLDQRNPQIFRASIVDVRNYGLMVELPDALITGLIHVSSLTDDFYLFEPARRQLIGRRSRKRFSVGDEVSVFVARIDAFKRQVDFAIAPASEARRKPRPRERTLQHGSSRALNL
;
A
#
# COMPACT_ATOMS: atom_id res chain seq x y z
N MET A 1 50.51 3.12 12.57
CA MET A 1 49.22 3.85 12.55
C MET A 1 48.25 3.39 11.44
N GLY A 2 48.67 2.57 10.46
CA GLY A 2 47.76 2.07 9.41
C GLY A 2 46.88 0.87 9.79
N GLU A 3 47.32 0.02 10.73
CA GLU A 3 46.59 -1.21 11.08
C GLU A 3 45.24 -0.96 11.75
N ILE A 4 45.14 -0.01 12.67
CA ILE A 4 43.86 0.34 13.32
C ILE A 4 42.87 0.89 12.31
N ALA A 5 43.33 1.72 11.38
CA ALA A 5 42.48 2.28 10.33
C ALA A 5 41.96 1.20 9.38
N SER A 6 42.83 0.26 8.97
CA SER A 6 42.45 -0.88 8.13
C SER A 6 41.46 -1.82 8.83
N ILE A 7 41.67 -2.10 10.12
CA ILE A 7 40.74 -2.91 10.91
C ILE A 7 39.38 -2.20 11.04
N ALA A 8 39.37 -0.90 11.31
CA ALA A 8 38.13 -0.12 11.41
C ALA A 8 37.33 -0.12 10.09
N GLU A 9 38.01 0.02 8.94
CA GLU A 9 37.39 -0.04 7.62
C GLU A 9 36.83 -1.44 7.31
N HIS A 10 37.58 -2.49 7.67
CA HIS A 10 37.14 -3.87 7.50
C HIS A 10 35.88 -4.17 8.34
N ILE A 11 35.86 -3.77 9.61
CA ILE A 11 34.70 -3.94 10.49
C ILE A 11 33.49 -3.17 9.92
N SER A 12 33.68 -1.92 9.52
CA SER A 12 32.61 -1.09 8.95
C SER A 12 32.01 -1.72 7.67
N THR A 13 32.85 -2.29 6.82
CA THR A 13 32.41 -2.96 5.59
C THR A 13 31.66 -4.25 5.89
N THR A 14 32.18 -5.03 6.85
CA THR A 14 31.57 -6.29 7.27
C THR A 14 30.23 -6.07 7.95
N GLU A 15 30.10 -5.02 8.78
CA GLU A 15 28.84 -4.64 9.43
C GLU A 15 27.76 -4.30 8.39
N ARG A 16 28.08 -3.46 7.40
CA ARG A 16 27.14 -3.14 6.30
C ARG A 16 26.72 -4.39 5.53
N THR A 17 27.69 -5.25 5.20
CA THR A 17 27.43 -6.51 4.49
C THR A 17 26.52 -7.44 5.30
N ALA A 18 26.76 -7.54 6.60
CA ALA A 18 25.91 -8.34 7.50
C ALA A 18 24.50 -7.76 7.61
N ALA A 19 24.36 -6.44 7.74
CA ALA A 19 23.07 -5.76 7.78
C ALA A 19 22.27 -5.98 6.49
N ASP A 20 22.92 -5.88 5.32
CA ASP A 20 22.29 -6.16 4.04
C ASP A 20 21.82 -7.62 3.96
N ALA A 21 22.64 -8.57 4.42
CA ALA A 21 22.30 -9.99 4.45
C ALA A 21 21.11 -10.28 5.39
N GLU A 22 21.00 -9.59 6.52
CA GLU A 22 19.87 -9.72 7.45
C GLU A 22 18.56 -9.21 6.83
N ILE A 23 18.60 -8.06 6.15
CA ILE A 23 17.45 -7.50 5.43
C ILE A 23 16.99 -8.48 4.35
N ASP A 24 17.92 -9.02 3.58
CA ASP A 24 17.65 -9.99 2.53
C ASP A 24 17.03 -11.28 3.08
N ALA A 25 17.59 -11.82 4.17
CA ALA A 25 17.06 -13.02 4.81
C ALA A 25 15.65 -12.79 5.37
N ALA A 26 15.38 -11.61 5.93
CA ALA A 26 14.05 -11.24 6.40
C ALA A 26 13.06 -11.13 5.24
N GLN A 27 13.46 -10.51 4.13
CA GLN A 27 12.62 -10.39 2.94
C GLN A 27 12.31 -11.76 2.32
N LEU A 28 13.29 -12.65 2.23
CA LEU A 28 13.11 -14.00 1.71
C LEU A 28 12.08 -14.79 2.53
N LYS A 29 12.21 -14.77 3.86
CA LYS A 29 11.24 -15.44 4.76
C LYS A 29 9.82 -14.90 4.61
N LYS A 30 9.66 -13.60 4.39
CA LYS A 30 8.34 -12.99 4.13
C LYS A 30 7.76 -13.53 2.81
N LEU A 31 8.56 -13.61 1.75
CA LEU A 31 8.11 -14.16 0.47
C LEU A 31 7.69 -15.63 0.59
N GLU A 32 8.48 -16.45 1.30
CA GLU A 32 8.12 -17.85 1.59
C GLU A 32 6.80 -17.96 2.37
N PHE A 33 6.56 -17.06 3.33
CA PHE A 33 5.28 -16.99 4.03
C PHE A 33 4.13 -16.72 3.06
N PHE A 34 4.23 -15.71 2.20
CA PHE A 34 3.17 -15.40 1.23
C PHE A 34 3.01 -16.49 0.18
N GLN A 35 4.07 -17.19 -0.21
CA GLN A 35 3.99 -18.30 -1.16
C GLN A 35 3.13 -19.42 -0.59
N ARG A 36 3.35 -19.78 0.68
CA ARG A 36 2.49 -20.73 1.40
C ARG A 36 1.04 -20.25 1.52
N GLN A 37 0.80 -18.94 1.55
CA GLN A 37 -0.58 -18.40 1.55
C GLN A 37 -1.24 -18.51 0.17
N LEU A 38 -0.47 -18.30 -0.90
CA LEU A 38 -0.95 -18.45 -2.28
C LEU A 38 -1.28 -19.91 -2.61
N ASP A 39 -0.50 -20.86 -2.10
CA ASP A 39 -0.69 -22.30 -2.35
C ASP A 39 -1.87 -22.90 -1.55
N GLN A 40 -2.41 -22.17 -0.57
CA GLN A 40 -3.58 -22.61 0.19
C GLN A 40 -4.87 -22.52 -0.64
N ARG A 41 -5.78 -23.48 -0.44
CA ARG A 41 -7.08 -23.50 -1.13
C ARG A 41 -7.97 -22.31 -0.81
N ASN A 42 -7.78 -21.68 0.35
CA ASN A 42 -8.58 -20.55 0.79
C ASN A 42 -7.68 -19.32 1.00
N PRO A 43 -7.81 -18.27 0.19
CA PRO A 43 -6.93 -17.11 0.29
C PRO A 43 -7.20 -16.36 1.60
N GLN A 44 -6.13 -16.15 2.37
CA GLN A 44 -6.20 -15.29 3.56
C GLN A 44 -6.36 -13.82 3.14
N ILE A 45 -7.27 -13.12 3.82
CA ILE A 45 -7.49 -11.68 3.62
C ILE A 45 -6.61 -10.91 4.60
N PHE A 46 -5.87 -9.95 4.06
CA PHE A 46 -5.00 -9.04 4.79
C PHE A 46 -5.57 -7.62 4.73
N ARG A 47 -5.33 -6.85 5.80
CA ARG A 47 -5.55 -5.40 5.78
C ARG A 47 -4.34 -4.75 5.12
N ALA A 48 -4.57 -3.83 4.19
CA ALA A 48 -3.51 -3.07 3.56
C ALA A 48 -3.90 -1.59 3.49
N SER A 49 -2.90 -0.72 3.53
CA SER A 49 -3.02 0.72 3.36
C SER A 49 -2.42 1.14 2.02
N ILE A 50 -3.11 1.98 1.26
CA ILE A 50 -2.60 2.50 -0.01
C ILE A 50 -1.54 3.57 0.28
N VAL A 51 -0.31 3.31 -0.14
CA VAL A 51 0.82 4.23 0.07
C VAL A 51 1.11 5.10 -1.16
N ASP A 52 0.78 4.61 -2.35
CA ASP A 52 0.93 5.36 -3.60
C ASP A 52 -0.11 4.92 -4.62
N VAL A 53 -0.48 5.83 -5.51
CA VAL A 53 -1.46 5.59 -6.59
C VAL A 53 -0.84 6.01 -7.91
N ARG A 54 -0.79 5.08 -8.85
CA ARG A 54 -0.21 5.29 -10.18
C ARG A 54 -1.19 4.88 -11.27
N ASN A 55 -0.88 5.23 -12.50
CA ASN A 55 -1.67 4.88 -13.67
C ASN A 55 -1.83 3.37 -13.89
N TYR A 56 -0.85 2.57 -13.48
CA TYR A 56 -0.87 1.10 -13.62
C TYR A 56 -1.46 0.36 -12.41
N GLY A 57 -1.68 1.04 -11.27
CA GLY A 57 -2.16 0.36 -10.07
C GLY A 57 -1.99 1.13 -8.77
N LEU A 58 -2.21 0.41 -7.67
CA LEU A 58 -2.11 0.89 -6.30
C LEU A 58 -0.92 0.21 -5.63
N MET A 59 -0.01 1.00 -5.07
CA MET A 59 1.00 0.47 -4.16
C MET A 59 0.39 0.40 -2.77
N VAL A 60 0.45 -0.76 -2.16
CA VAL A 60 -0.12 -1.00 -0.83
C VAL A 60 0.93 -1.54 0.12
N GLU A 61 0.77 -1.24 1.41
CA GLU A 61 1.56 -1.78 2.50
C GLU A 61 0.65 -2.57 3.44
N LEU A 62 1.12 -3.75 3.87
CA LEU A 62 0.47 -4.53 4.91
C LEU A 62 1.13 -4.15 6.25
N PRO A 63 0.46 -3.36 7.11
CA PRO A 63 1.08 -2.85 8.34
C PRO A 63 1.53 -3.97 9.29
N ASP A 64 0.82 -5.10 9.31
CA ASP A 64 1.14 -6.23 10.20
C ASP A 64 2.34 -7.05 9.70
N ALA A 65 2.62 -7.03 8.40
CA ALA A 65 3.68 -7.82 7.77
C ALA A 65 4.90 -6.97 7.34
N LEU A 66 4.78 -5.64 7.40
CA LEU A 66 5.77 -4.67 6.94
C LEU A 66 6.31 -5.07 5.55
N ILE A 67 5.38 -5.34 4.64
CA ILE A 67 5.67 -5.64 3.24
C ILE A 67 4.85 -4.73 2.36
N THR A 68 5.45 -4.33 1.24
CA THR A 68 4.77 -3.58 0.19
C THR A 68 4.45 -4.49 -0.99
N GLY A 69 3.40 -4.16 -1.71
CA GLY A 69 3.04 -4.87 -2.93
C GLY A 69 2.16 -4.06 -3.84
N LEU A 70 1.91 -4.62 -5.03
CA LEU A 70 1.21 -3.94 -6.10
C LEU A 70 -0.16 -4.56 -6.32
N ILE A 71 -1.19 -3.71 -6.37
CA ILE A 71 -2.48 -4.08 -6.93
C ILE A 71 -2.54 -3.50 -8.34
N HIS A 72 -2.41 -4.36 -9.34
CA HIS A 72 -2.51 -3.92 -10.73
C HIS A 72 -3.94 -3.50 -11.05
N VAL A 73 -4.12 -2.44 -11.85
CA VAL A 73 -5.46 -1.95 -12.25
C VAL A 73 -6.31 -3.02 -12.92
N SER A 74 -5.69 -3.96 -13.64
CA SER A 74 -6.39 -5.10 -14.27
C SER A 74 -7.00 -6.10 -13.29
N SER A 75 -6.56 -6.12 -12.03
CA SER A 75 -7.17 -6.95 -10.99
C SER A 75 -8.48 -6.34 -10.47
N LEU A 76 -8.73 -5.06 -10.72
CA LEU A 76 -9.95 -4.34 -10.37
C LEU A 76 -11.05 -4.66 -11.40
N THR A 77 -11.64 -5.84 -11.28
CA THR A 77 -12.61 -6.37 -12.26
C THR A 77 -14.02 -5.80 -12.10
N ASP A 78 -14.27 -4.98 -11.07
CA ASP A 78 -15.60 -4.46 -10.74
C ASP A 78 -16.00 -3.21 -11.54
N ASP A 79 -15.03 -2.46 -12.05
CA ASP A 79 -15.24 -1.22 -12.80
C ASP A 79 -14.04 -0.84 -13.68
N PHE A 80 -14.25 0.12 -14.57
CA PHE A 80 -13.16 0.76 -15.31
C PHE A 80 -12.63 1.95 -14.51
N TYR A 81 -11.38 1.85 -14.05
CA TYR A 81 -10.74 2.88 -13.22
C TYR A 81 -9.90 3.85 -14.06
N LEU A 82 -10.14 5.15 -13.86
CA LEU A 82 -9.38 6.24 -14.45
C LEU A 82 -8.45 6.86 -13.42
N PHE A 83 -7.19 7.07 -13.79
CA PHE A 83 -6.22 7.77 -12.96
C PHE A 83 -6.40 9.28 -13.07
N GLU A 84 -6.57 9.95 -11.93
CA GLU A 84 -6.59 11.40 -11.81
C GLU A 84 -5.26 11.89 -11.19
N PRO A 85 -4.30 12.38 -11.99
CA PRO A 85 -2.96 12.74 -11.51
C PRO A 85 -2.98 13.86 -10.47
N ALA A 86 -3.88 14.83 -10.63
CA ALA A 86 -3.98 15.99 -9.75
C ALA A 86 -4.29 15.61 -8.30
N ARG A 87 -5.04 14.52 -8.08
CA ARG A 87 -5.39 14.04 -6.74
C ARG A 87 -4.65 12.78 -6.32
N ARG A 88 -3.90 12.15 -7.24
CA ARG A 88 -3.31 10.80 -7.06
C ARG A 88 -4.36 9.78 -6.63
N GLN A 89 -5.40 9.63 -7.45
CA GLN A 89 -6.52 8.74 -7.18
C GLN A 89 -6.91 7.92 -8.41
N LEU A 90 -7.40 6.71 -8.19
CA LEU A 90 -8.12 5.93 -9.19
C LEU A 90 -9.62 6.07 -8.96
N ILE A 91 -10.37 6.47 -9.99
CA ILE A 91 -11.82 6.71 -9.93
C ILE A 91 -12.53 5.74 -10.89
N GLY A 92 -13.41 4.91 -10.33
CA GLY A 92 -14.25 4.00 -11.10
C GLY A 92 -15.31 4.76 -11.90
N ARG A 93 -15.42 4.49 -13.21
CA ARG A 93 -16.31 5.20 -14.12
C ARG A 93 -17.79 4.98 -13.79
N ARG A 94 -18.18 3.74 -13.45
CA ARG A 94 -19.59 3.37 -13.18
C ARG A 94 -19.93 3.44 -11.69
N SER A 95 -19.07 2.86 -10.86
CA SER A 95 -19.25 2.73 -9.41
C SER A 95 -18.96 4.02 -8.65
N ARG A 96 -18.20 4.94 -9.25
CA ARG A 96 -17.62 6.13 -8.59
C ARG A 96 -16.82 5.78 -7.32
N LYS A 97 -16.36 4.53 -7.18
CA LYS A 97 -15.41 4.14 -6.15
C LYS A 97 -14.10 4.89 -6.38
N ARG A 98 -13.47 5.31 -5.29
CA ARG A 98 -12.21 6.05 -5.32
C ARG A 98 -11.21 5.32 -4.47
N PHE A 99 -10.01 5.17 -4.99
CA PHE A 99 -8.84 4.69 -4.26
C PHE A 99 -7.82 5.81 -4.20
N SER A 100 -7.41 6.16 -2.99
CA SER A 100 -6.50 7.27 -2.72
C SER A 100 -5.41 6.82 -1.76
N VAL A 101 -4.31 7.56 -1.73
CA VAL A 101 -3.31 7.40 -0.68
C VAL A 101 -3.95 7.54 0.72
N GLY A 102 -3.62 6.63 1.62
CA GLY A 102 -4.13 6.53 2.98
C GLY A 102 -5.45 5.76 3.12
N ASP A 103 -6.08 5.34 2.02
CA ASP A 103 -7.27 4.49 2.10
C ASP A 103 -6.88 3.05 2.49
N GLU A 104 -7.69 2.45 3.36
CA GLU A 104 -7.54 1.05 3.76
C GLU A 104 -8.36 0.12 2.88
N VAL A 105 -7.75 -0.98 2.47
CA VAL A 105 -8.35 -2.00 1.62
C VAL A 105 -8.08 -3.39 2.18
N SER A 106 -9.01 -4.31 1.93
CA SER A 106 -8.82 -5.73 2.18
C SER A 106 -8.26 -6.37 0.92
N VAL A 107 -7.17 -7.13 1.05
CA VAL A 107 -6.44 -7.72 -0.08
C VAL A 107 -6.12 -9.18 0.16
N PHE A 108 -5.88 -9.93 -0.90
CA PHE A 108 -5.31 -11.27 -0.84
C PHE A 108 -4.15 -11.39 -1.83
N VAL A 109 -3.25 -12.34 -1.58
CA VAL A 109 -2.11 -12.60 -2.46
C VAL A 109 -2.62 -13.15 -3.79
N ALA A 110 -2.29 -12.50 -4.89
CA ALA A 110 -2.66 -12.94 -6.23
C ALA A 110 -1.49 -13.63 -6.93
N ARG A 111 -0.27 -13.13 -6.73
CA ARG A 111 0.95 -13.67 -7.33
C ARG A 111 2.18 -13.24 -6.54
N ILE A 112 3.23 -14.05 -6.62
CA ILE A 112 4.55 -13.71 -6.11
C ILE A 112 5.54 -13.74 -7.27
N ASP A 113 6.33 -12.67 -7.37
CA ASP A 113 7.49 -12.59 -8.26
C ASP A 113 8.75 -12.71 -7.42
N ALA A 114 9.28 -13.94 -7.33
CA ALA A 114 10.49 -14.23 -6.57
C ALA A 114 11.74 -13.53 -7.12
N PHE A 115 11.80 -13.28 -8.44
CA PHE A 115 12.92 -12.58 -9.07
C PHE A 115 12.93 -11.11 -8.70
N LYS A 116 11.75 -10.47 -8.70
CA LYS A 116 11.60 -9.06 -8.29
C LYS A 116 11.42 -8.87 -6.79
N ARG A 117 11.36 -9.97 -6.02
CA ARG A 117 11.03 -9.99 -4.59
C ARG A 117 9.77 -9.19 -4.26
N GLN A 118 8.77 -9.30 -5.13
CA GLN A 118 7.53 -8.51 -5.09
C GLN A 118 6.31 -9.42 -4.90
N VAL A 119 5.35 -8.95 -4.10
CA VAL A 119 4.04 -9.58 -3.96
C VAL A 119 3.01 -8.75 -4.69
N ASP A 120 2.27 -9.37 -5.59
CA ASP A 120 1.13 -8.77 -6.26
C ASP A 120 -0.15 -9.19 -5.51
N PHE A 121 -0.97 -8.19 -5.21
CA PHE A 121 -2.20 -8.33 -4.46
C PHE A 121 -3.41 -8.08 -5.35
N ALA A 122 -4.56 -8.64 -4.94
CA ALA A 122 -5.86 -8.30 -5.49
C ALA A 122 -6.79 -7.84 -4.36
N ILE A 123 -7.72 -6.93 -4.68
CA ILE A 123 -8.71 -6.45 -3.72
C ILE A 123 -9.71 -7.58 -3.43
N ALA A 124 -9.89 -7.89 -2.14
CA ALA A 124 -10.91 -8.82 -1.71
C ALA A 124 -12.31 -8.24 -1.99
N PRO A 125 -13.27 -9.04 -2.48
CA PRO A 125 -14.63 -8.58 -2.65
C PRO A 125 -15.19 -8.11 -1.31
N ALA A 126 -15.82 -6.94 -1.31
CA ALA A 126 -16.29 -6.31 -0.09
C ALA A 126 -17.44 -7.13 0.53
N SER A 127 -17.14 -7.94 1.55
CA SER A 127 -18.15 -8.31 2.54
C SER A 127 -18.35 -7.12 3.48
N GLU A 128 -19.12 -6.11 3.05
CA GLU A 128 -19.72 -5.02 3.86
C GLU A 128 -18.93 -4.50 5.09
N ALA A 129 -17.61 -4.43 5.01
CA ALA A 129 -16.79 -3.98 6.15
C ALA A 129 -16.76 -2.45 6.19
N ARG A 130 -17.78 -1.89 6.85
CA ARG A 130 -17.80 -0.62 7.59
C ARG A 130 -16.91 0.48 7.00
N ARG A 131 -17.43 1.17 5.98
CA ARG A 131 -17.00 2.55 5.69
C ARG A 131 -17.28 3.41 6.92
N LYS A 132 -16.28 3.67 7.76
CA LYS A 132 -16.39 4.75 8.76
C LYS A 132 -16.61 6.05 7.97
N PRO A 133 -17.72 6.78 8.19
CA PRO A 133 -17.91 8.07 7.53
C PRO A 133 -16.80 9.01 8.01
N ARG A 134 -15.99 9.52 7.08
CA ARG A 134 -15.06 10.63 7.38
C ARG A 134 -15.90 11.79 7.93
N PRO A 135 -15.56 12.39 9.09
CA PRO A 135 -16.30 13.53 9.61
C PRO A 135 -16.25 14.64 8.56
N ARG A 136 -17.40 15.07 8.06
CA ARG A 136 -17.48 16.28 7.23
C ARG A 136 -17.20 17.46 8.14
N GLU A 137 -16.04 18.07 7.95
CA GLU A 137 -15.68 19.34 8.57
C GLU A 137 -16.76 20.37 8.21
N ARG A 138 -17.53 20.80 9.23
CA ARG A 138 -18.58 21.81 9.06
C ARG A 138 -17.91 23.16 8.86
N THR A 139 -17.83 23.63 7.62
CA THR A 139 -17.56 25.04 7.35
C THR A 139 -18.70 25.88 7.93
N LEU A 140 -18.44 26.56 9.05
CA LEU A 140 -19.30 27.60 9.58
C LEU A 140 -19.28 28.79 8.61
N GLN A 141 -20.26 28.84 7.72
CA GLN A 141 -20.64 30.09 7.05
C GLN A 141 -21.92 30.58 7.74
N HIS A 142 -21.84 31.70 8.46
CA HIS A 142 -22.95 32.65 8.54
C HIS A 142 -22.37 34.03 8.30
N GLY A 143 -22.73 34.56 7.14
CA GLY A 143 -22.36 35.87 6.67
C GLY A 143 -23.11 36.99 7.38
N SER A 144 -22.45 38.14 7.37
CA SER A 144 -23.00 39.48 7.18
C SER A 144 -24.46 39.50 6.72
N SER A 145 -25.33 40.14 7.51
CA SER A 145 -26.57 40.72 7.00
C SER A 145 -26.55 42.22 7.27
N ARG A 146 -26.56 42.97 6.17
CA ARG A 146 -26.57 44.42 6.10
C ARG A 146 -27.81 44.80 5.28
N ALA A 147 -28.84 45.38 5.91
CA ALA A 147 -29.90 46.22 5.34
C ALA A 147 -30.77 46.72 6.52
N LEU A 148 -30.75 48.01 6.88
CA LEU A 148 -31.56 49.15 6.40
C LEU A 148 -33.08 49.07 6.69
N ASN A 149 -33.60 50.21 7.18
CA ASN A 149 -34.99 50.63 7.47
C ASN A 149 -35.54 50.07 8.80
N LEU A 150 -35.96 50.87 9.79
CA LEU A 150 -36.72 52.13 9.81
C LEU A 150 -36.37 52.94 11.07
#